data_AF-A0A7C1J229-F1
#
_entry.id   AF-A0A7C1J229-F1
#
_cell.length_a   1.000
_cell.length_b   1.000
_cell.length_c   1.000
_cell.angle_alpha   90.00
_cell.angle_beta   90.00
_cell.angle_gamma   90.00
#
_symmetry.space_group_name_H-M   'P 1'
#
loop_
_entity.id
_entity.type
_entity.pdbx_description
1 polymer ?
#
loop_
_entity_poly.entity_id
_entity_poly.type
_entity_poly.pdbx_seq_one_letter_code
_entity_poly.pdbx_strand_id
1 'polypeptide(L)'
;MFLLKKPVSSSIWIGLALFFVSFGIYSATLARTIGFIDSGELAWASATLGIPHPTGYPLYTLLTYLFVSALPFLEPIVAINFFSALAVSAATVGFFLF
;
A
#
# COMPACT_ATOMS: atom_id res chain seq x y z
N MET A 1 27.74 -26.46 17.28
CA MET A 1 27.01 -25.55 16.37
C MET A 1 25.59 -25.38 16.90
N PHE A 2 25.41 -24.55 17.93
CA PHE A 2 24.09 -24.25 18.51
C PHE A 2 23.49 -23.08 17.72
N LEU A 3 22.56 -23.37 16.81
CA LEU A 3 21.70 -22.37 16.19
C LEU A 3 20.69 -21.91 17.24
N LEU A 4 21.09 -20.94 18.07
CA LEU A 4 20.16 -20.25 18.95
C LEU A 4 19.17 -19.46 18.08
N LYS A 5 17.94 -19.98 17.93
CA LYS A 5 16.76 -19.20 17.51
C LYS A 5 16.69 -18.00 18.45
N LYS A 6 17.10 -16.82 18.00
CA LYS A 6 16.81 -15.59 18.74
C LYS A 6 15.29 -15.52 18.90
N PRO A 7 14.75 -15.43 20.13
CA PRO A 7 13.33 -15.20 20.30
C PRO A 7 12.98 -13.92 19.54
N VAL A 8 11.88 -13.97 18.81
CA VAL A 8 11.36 -12.80 18.12
C VAL A 8 11.16 -11.72 19.16
N SER A 9 11.85 -10.58 19.03
CA SER A 9 11.83 -9.57 20.10
C SER A 9 10.42 -9.01 20.26
N SER A 10 10.08 -8.56 21.47
CA SER A 10 8.78 -7.92 21.75
C SER A 10 8.48 -6.77 20.78
N SER A 11 9.51 -6.14 20.21
CA SER A 11 9.41 -5.11 19.19
C SER A 11 8.68 -5.58 17.93
N ILE A 12 8.83 -6.83 17.49
CA ILE A 12 8.10 -7.28 16.30
C ILE A 12 6.59 -7.29 16.54
N TRP A 13 6.17 -7.70 17.74
CA TRP A 13 4.75 -7.81 18.05
C TRP A 13 4.10 -6.44 18.09
N ILE A 14 4.83 -5.44 18.60
CA ILE A 14 4.41 -4.03 18.54
C ILE A 14 4.35 -3.57 17.08
N GLY A 15 5.36 -3.87 16.26
CA GLY A 15 5.35 -3.55 14.83
C GLY A 15 4.15 -4.16 14.09
N LEU A 16 3.86 -5.44 14.31
CA LEU A 16 2.69 -6.11 13.73
C LEU A 16 1.37 -5.49 14.23
N ALA A 17 1.27 -5.13 15.51
CA ALA A 17 0.10 -4.44 16.03
C ALA A 17 -0.11 -3.08 15.33
N LEU A 18 0.96 -2.31 15.12
CA LEU A 18 0.90 -1.04 14.38
C LEU A 18 0.43 -1.25 12.94
N PHE A 19 0.92 -2.29 12.26
CA PHE A 19 0.45 -2.66 10.93
C PHE A 19 -1.07 -2.92 10.92
N PHE A 20 -1.57 -3.82 11.77
CA PHE A 20 -2.99 -4.20 11.73
C PHE A 20 -3.91 -3.06 12.15
N VAL A 21 -3.51 -2.24 13.14
CA VAL A 21 -4.29 -1.09 13.57
C VAL A 21 -4.35 -0.03 12.47
N SER A 22 -3.21 0.35 11.89
CA SER A 22 -3.17 1.34 10.79
C SER A 22 -3.91 0.83 9.56
N PHE A 23 -3.71 -0.43 9.17
CA PHE A 23 -4.38 -1.04 8.03
C PHE A 23 -5.91 -1.11 8.22
N GLY A 24 -6.36 -1.46 9.43
CA GLY A 24 -7.78 -1.47 9.78
C GLY A 24 -8.41 -0.10 9.65
N ILE A 25 -7.75 0.96 10.16
CA ILE A 25 -8.20 2.34 10.05
C ILE A 25 -8.28 2.76 8.57
N TYR A 26 -7.19 2.62 7.81
CA TYR A 26 -7.16 3.06 6.40
C TYR A 26 -8.13 2.27 5.52
N SER A 27 -8.37 1.00 5.80
CA SER A 27 -9.37 0.18 5.10
C SER A 27 -10.81 0.62 5.45
N ALA A 28 -11.08 0.99 6.70
CA ALA A 28 -12.39 1.46 7.14
C ALA A 28 -12.71 2.85 6.58
N THR A 29 -11.70 3.72 6.43
CA THR A 29 -11.85 5.09 5.89
C THR A 29 -11.42 5.19 4.42
N LEU A 30 -11.42 4.08 3.69
CA LEU A 30 -10.93 4.03 2.31
C LEU A 30 -11.77 4.93 1.40
N ALA A 31 -11.12 5.80 0.64
CA ALA A 31 -11.80 6.54 -0.43
C ALA A 31 -12.15 5.58 -1.58
N ARG A 32 -13.44 5.44 -1.88
CA ARG A 32 -13.94 4.52 -2.93
C ARG A 32 -14.27 5.20 -4.25
N THR A 33 -14.08 6.51 -4.32
CA THR A 33 -14.35 7.35 -5.48
C THR A 33 -13.16 8.26 -5.73
N ILE A 34 -13.18 8.95 -6.86
CA ILE A 34 -12.18 9.98 -7.18
C ILE A 34 -12.17 11.01 -6.04
N GLY A 35 -11.00 11.20 -5.45
CA GLY A 35 -10.77 12.19 -4.40
C GLY A 35 -10.18 13.47 -4.97
N PHE A 36 -9.57 14.26 -4.09
CA PHE A 36 -8.89 15.48 -4.50
C PHE A 36 -7.54 15.20 -5.18
N ILE A 37 -7.05 16.21 -5.92
CA ILE A 37 -5.70 16.27 -6.51
C ILE A 37 -5.46 15.07 -7.44
N ASP A 38 -4.37 14.31 -7.24
CA ASP A 38 -3.86 13.40 -8.26
C ASP A 38 -4.49 12.00 -8.19
N SER A 39 -5.41 11.77 -7.25
CA SER A 39 -5.95 10.42 -6.99
C SER A 39 -6.64 9.79 -8.22
N GLY A 40 -7.42 10.57 -8.97
CA GLY A 40 -8.06 10.10 -10.21
C GLY A 40 -7.06 9.88 -11.34
N GLU A 41 -6.07 10.76 -11.45
CA GLU A 41 -5.02 10.70 -12.48
C GLU A 41 -4.10 9.49 -12.26
N LEU A 42 -3.67 9.26 -11.02
CA LEU A 42 -2.93 8.07 -10.62
C LEU A 42 -3.76 6.81 -10.84
N ALA A 43 -5.07 6.85 -10.56
CA ALA A 43 -5.94 5.71 -10.81
C ALA A 43 -6.04 5.34 -12.29
N TRP A 44 -6.15 6.35 -13.14
CA TRP A 44 -6.15 6.17 -14.59
C TRP A 44 -4.79 5.66 -15.09
N ALA A 45 -3.68 6.25 -14.64
CA ALA A 45 -2.33 5.85 -15.05
C ALA A 45 -2.02 4.40 -14.65
N SER A 46 -2.39 3.99 -13.44
CA SER A 46 -2.26 2.62 -12.97
C SER A 46 -3.14 1.62 -13.74
N ALA A 47 -4.29 2.03 -14.29
CA ALA A 47 -5.14 1.14 -15.10
C ALA A 47 -4.66 1.00 -16.57
N THR A 48 -3.89 1.97 -17.06
CA THR A 48 -3.55 2.10 -18.49
C THR A 48 -2.05 2.06 -18.79
N LEU A 49 -1.19 1.93 -17.76
CA LEU A 49 0.26 2.17 -17.86
C LEU A 49 0.60 3.58 -18.38
N GLY A 50 -0.23 4.55 -18.02
CA GLY A 50 -0.06 5.96 -18.36
C GLY A 50 1.02 6.65 -17.55
N ILE A 51 1.34 7.89 -17.95
CA ILE A 51 2.24 8.79 -17.23
C ILE A 51 1.35 9.89 -16.63
N PRO A 52 1.23 9.99 -15.28
CA PRO A 52 0.39 11.01 -14.66
C PRO A 52 0.91 12.40 -15.04
N HIS A 53 2.08 12.77 -14.52
CA HIS A 53 2.72 14.05 -14.79
C HIS A 53 4.24 13.92 -14.60
N PRO A 54 5.06 14.94 -14.95
CA PRO A 54 6.51 14.85 -14.87
C PRO A 54 7.08 14.33 -13.53
N THR A 55 8.17 13.57 -13.72
CA THR A 55 8.75 12.43 -12.96
C THR A 55 8.08 11.07 -13.19
N GLY A 56 6.80 11.02 -13.57
CA GLY A 56 6.13 9.85 -14.16
C GLY A 56 5.85 8.65 -13.25
N TYR A 57 6.34 8.64 -12.01
CA TYR A 57 6.07 7.62 -10.99
C TYR A 57 6.22 6.16 -11.46
N PRO A 58 7.27 5.78 -12.22
CA PRO A 58 7.30 4.52 -12.96
C PRO A 58 7.17 3.28 -12.08
N LEU A 59 7.85 3.25 -10.92
CA LEU A 59 7.74 2.13 -9.99
C LEU A 59 6.32 1.99 -9.41
N TYR A 60 5.71 3.12 -9.03
CA TYR A 60 4.36 3.13 -8.48
C TYR A 60 3.36 2.66 -9.54
N THR A 61 3.42 3.21 -10.76
CA THR A 61 2.53 2.83 -11.87
C THR A 61 2.64 1.35 -12.21
N LEU A 62 3.86 0.78 -12.27
CA LEU A 62 4.04 -0.65 -12.55
C LEU A 62 3.46 -1.54 -11.44
N LEU A 63 3.76 -1.25 -10.17
CA LEU A 63 3.26 -2.04 -9.04
C LEU A 63 1.74 -1.98 -8.93
N THR A 64 1.19 -0.78 -9.05
CA THR A 64 -0.27 -0.57 -8.98
C THR A 64 -1.00 -1.11 -10.19
N TYR A 65 -0.40 -1.09 -11.39
CA TYR A 65 -0.95 -1.78 -12.56
C TYR A 65 -1.08 -3.29 -12.34
N LEU A 66 -0.02 -3.93 -11.82
CA LEU A 66 -0.08 -5.36 -11.47
C LEU A 66 -1.14 -5.63 -10.40
N PHE A 67 -1.26 -4.74 -9.41
CA PHE A 67 -2.25 -4.87 -8.34
C PHE A 67 -3.69 -4.72 -8.83
N VAL A 68 -3.97 -3.71 -9.66
CA VAL A 68 -5.28 -3.50 -10.31
C VAL A 68 -5.60 -4.69 -11.21
N SER A 69 -4.63 -5.16 -12.00
CA SER A 69 -4.80 -6.32 -12.89
C SER A 69 -5.11 -7.62 -12.13
N ALA A 70 -4.56 -7.78 -10.92
CA ALA A 70 -4.85 -8.92 -10.06
C ALA A 70 -6.23 -8.85 -9.38
N LEU A 71 -6.85 -7.68 -9.35
CA LEU A 71 -8.15 -7.41 -8.73
C LEU A 71 -9.15 -6.83 -9.75
N PRO A 72 -9.43 -7.53 -10.88
CA PRO A 72 -10.24 -7.00 -11.98
C PRO A 72 -11.71 -6.76 -11.61
N PHE A 73 -12.14 -7.24 -10.44
CA PHE A 73 -13.48 -7.04 -9.89
C PHE A 73 -13.61 -5.76 -9.06
N LEU A 74 -12.51 -5.03 -8.82
CA LEU A 74 -12.51 -3.73 -8.17
C LEU A 74 -12.31 -2.62 -9.19
N GLU A 75 -12.98 -1.49 -8.97
CA GLU A 75 -12.65 -0.25 -9.67
C GLU A 75 -11.18 0.13 -9.41
N PRO A 76 -10.43 0.63 -10.41
CA PRO A 76 -9.02 0.97 -10.24
C PRO A 76 -8.75 1.88 -9.04
N ILE A 77 -9.60 2.89 -8.83
CA ILE A 77 -9.49 3.81 -7.69
C ILE A 77 -9.56 3.09 -6.34
N VAL A 78 -10.42 2.08 -6.21
CA VAL A 78 -10.56 1.28 -4.98
C VAL A 78 -9.34 0.40 -4.78
N ALA A 79 -8.89 -0.29 -5.82
CA ALA A 79 -7.72 -1.17 -5.77
C ALA A 79 -6.45 -0.39 -5.40
N ILE A 80 -6.27 0.82 -5.93
CA ILE A 80 -5.07 1.64 -5.72
C ILE A 80 -5.07 2.29 -4.34
N ASN A 81 -6.22 2.78 -3.88
CA ASN A 81 -6.33 3.28 -2.52
C ASN A 81 -6.09 2.14 -1.50
N PHE A 82 -6.55 0.93 -1.81
CA PHE A 82 -6.30 -0.25 -0.97
C PHE A 82 -4.81 -0.66 -0.98
N PHE A 83 -4.16 -0.61 -2.15
CA PHE A 83 -2.70 -0.77 -2.26
C PHE A 83 -1.96 0.26 -1.40
N SER A 84 -2.36 1.52 -1.47
CA SER A 84 -1.77 2.61 -0.68
C SER A 84 -1.96 2.39 0.83
N ALA A 85 -3.15 1.94 1.25
CA ALA A 85 -3.43 1.56 2.63
C ALA A 85 -2.52 0.41 3.10
N LEU A 86 -2.30 -0.60 2.27
CA LEU A 86 -1.38 -1.70 2.57
C LEU A 86 0.06 -1.22 2.69
N ALA A 87 0.53 -0.41 1.74
CA ALA A 87 1.90 0.07 1.67
C ALA A 87 2.24 0.98 2.87
N VAL A 88 1.38 1.95 3.20
CA VAL A 88 1.61 2.84 4.36
C VAL A 88 1.59 2.06 5.67
N SER A 89 0.69 1.08 5.80
CA SER A 89 0.60 0.25 6.99
C SER A 89 1.86 -0.62 7.15
N ALA A 90 2.37 -1.20 6.06
CA ALA A 90 3.64 -1.94 6.06
C ALA A 90 4.83 -1.05 6.44
N ALA A 91 4.85 0.21 5.98
CA ALA A 91 5.90 1.16 6.34
C ALA A 91 5.95 1.44 7.85
N THR A 92 4.82 1.39 8.58
CA THR A 92 4.81 1.59 10.04
C THR A 92 5.65 0.55 10.79
N VAL A 93 5.73 -0.68 10.28
CA VAL A 93 6.56 -1.75 10.87
C VAL A 93 8.03 -1.41 10.72
N GLY A 94 8.44 -1.01 9.51
CA GLY A 94 9.82 -0.62 9.22
C GLY A 94 10.24 0.59 10.06
N PHE A 95 9.41 1.63 10.09
CA PHE A 95 9.68 2.85 10.85
C PHE A 95 9.78 2.62 12.36
N PHE A 96 9.06 1.63 12.91
CA PHE A 96 9.15 1.29 14.33
C PHE A 96 10.40 0.46 14.68
N LEU A 97 10.86 -0.38 13.76
CA LEU A 97 11.94 -1.35 14.00
C LEU A 97 13.35 -0.82 13.71
N PHE A 98 13.48 0.24 12.90
CA PHE A 98 14.76 0.82 12.45
C PHE A 98 14.82 2.30 12.78
#